data_AF-A0A1Z9AJ24-F1
#
_entry.id   AF-A0A1Z9AJ24-F1
#
_cell.length_a   1.000
_cell.length_b   1.000
_cell.length_c   1.000
_cell.angle_alpha   90.00
_cell.angle_beta   90.00
_cell.angle_gamma   90.00
#
_symmetry.space_group_name_H-M   'P 1'
#
loop_
_entity.id
_entity.type
_entity.pdbx_description
1 polymer ?
#
loop_
_entity_poly.entity_id
_entity_poly.type
_entity_poly.pdbx_seq_one_letter_code
_entity_poly.pdbx_strand_id
1 'polypeptide(L)'
;MASIEELKGRFAQGVSRADRFRVILPTEFGGNARSIDTLCRAVNIPGRQIVTNERTIGMMSQKMPYGFLSEDVNLTFLLDQDYSMRRYFENWQEQIIGFDTYELKYKSEYAKTVVIQQLDHGDNSVVYACKLLKAFPTTMQAIELGDENQNQLVQLSVQLSYTDWERIR
;
A
#
# COMPACT_ATOMS: atom_id res chain seq x y z
N MET A 1 -11.45 -24.12 28.72
CA MET A 1 -12.18 -22.95 28.17
C MET A 1 -11.33 -21.73 28.46
N ALA A 2 -10.81 -21.04 27.45
CA ALA A 2 -10.01 -19.82 27.67
C ALA A 2 -10.90 -18.77 28.34
N SER A 3 -10.49 -18.24 29.49
CA SER A 3 -11.27 -17.24 30.22
C SER A 3 -11.14 -15.89 29.53
N ILE A 4 -12.15 -15.03 29.68
CA ILE A 4 -12.13 -13.68 29.08
C ILE A 4 -10.98 -12.83 29.62
N GLU A 5 -10.48 -13.15 30.82
CA GLU A 5 -9.30 -12.52 31.41
C GLU A 5 -8.00 -12.98 30.75
N GLU A 6 -7.90 -14.24 30.29
CA GLU A 6 -6.75 -14.69 29.49
C GLU A 6 -6.71 -13.95 28.15
N LEU A 7 -7.87 -13.72 27.53
CA LEU A 7 -7.97 -12.97 26.28
C LEU A 7 -7.61 -11.49 26.48
N LYS A 8 -8.12 -10.85 27.53
CA LYS A 8 -7.74 -9.47 27.89
C LYS A 8 -6.28 -9.34 28.30
N GLY A 9 -5.72 -10.31 29.02
CA GLY A 9 -4.32 -10.34 29.42
C GLY A 9 -3.35 -10.50 28.24
N ARG A 10 -3.77 -11.19 27.17
CA ARG A 10 -3.00 -11.26 25.91
C ARG A 10 -2.99 -9.94 25.13
N PHE A 11 -4.08 -9.17 25.20
CA PHE A 11 -4.18 -7.84 24.56
C PHE A 11 -3.79 -6.71 25.52
N ALA A 12 -2.71 -6.86 26.29
CA ALA A 12 -2.33 -5.92 27.36
C ALA A 12 -2.19 -4.44 26.92
N GLN A 13 -1.95 -4.17 25.62
CA GLN A 13 -1.91 -2.82 25.04
C GLN A 13 -3.15 -2.46 24.18
N GLY A 14 -4.17 -3.31 24.18
CA GLY A 14 -5.35 -3.18 23.33
C GLY A 14 -5.20 -3.86 21.97
N VAL A 15 -6.25 -3.73 21.15
CA VAL A 15 -6.26 -4.22 19.77
C VAL A 15 -5.85 -3.07 18.86
N SER A 16 -4.95 -3.34 17.91
CA SER A 16 -4.54 -2.35 16.91
C SER A 16 -5.75 -1.91 16.09
N ARG A 17 -5.98 -0.60 16.01
CA ARG A 17 -7.07 -0.05 15.20
C ARG A 17 -6.59 0.21 13.78
N ALA A 18 -7.51 0.06 12.83
CA ALA A 18 -7.21 0.18 11.40
C ALA A 18 -7.17 1.65 10.91
N ASP A 19 -7.68 2.59 11.70
CA ASP A 19 -7.77 4.02 11.37
C ASP A 19 -6.43 4.76 11.55
N ARG A 20 -5.52 4.21 12.37
CA ARG A 20 -4.23 4.83 12.66
C ARG A 20 -3.11 4.20 11.86
N PHE A 21 -2.80 4.84 10.74
CA PHE A 21 -1.68 4.48 9.90
C PHE A 21 -1.01 5.73 9.33
N ARG A 22 0.21 5.55 8.82
CA ARG A 22 0.95 6.55 8.06
C ARG A 22 1.59 5.86 6.87
N VAL A 23 1.49 6.50 5.71
CA VAL A 23 2.22 6.09 4.50
C VAL A 23 3.25 7.17 4.21
N ILE A 24 4.50 6.75 4.00
CA ILE A 24 5.60 7.63 3.66
C ILE A 24 5.97 7.35 2.21
N LEU A 25 5.74 8.35 1.36
CA LEU A 25 6.02 8.32 -0.07
C LEU A 25 7.30 9.11 -0.40
N PRO A 26 7.99 8.79 -1.51
CA PRO A 26 9.17 9.52 -1.94
C PRO A 26 8.80 10.95 -2.39
N THR A 27 9.53 11.96 -1.95
CA THR A 27 9.24 13.37 -2.26
C THR A 27 9.72 13.84 -3.63
N GLU A 28 10.38 12.97 -4.39
CA GLU A 28 11.09 13.32 -5.64
C GLU A 28 10.16 13.64 -6.81
N PHE A 29 8.87 13.27 -6.73
CA PHE A 29 7.89 13.45 -7.81
C PHE A 29 6.91 14.61 -7.57
N GLY A 30 7.24 15.49 -6.61
CA GLY A 30 6.45 16.65 -6.24
C GLY A 30 5.77 16.50 -4.88
N GLY A 31 5.44 17.63 -4.26
CA GLY A 31 4.76 17.67 -2.96
C GLY A 31 5.68 17.60 -1.73
N ASN A 32 5.23 18.24 -0.66
CA ASN A 32 5.93 18.20 0.63
C ASN A 32 5.60 16.89 1.35
N ALA A 33 6.63 16.14 1.77
CA ALA A 33 6.50 14.83 2.46
C ALA A 33 5.39 14.83 3.53
N ARG A 34 5.34 15.91 4.32
CA ARG A 34 4.39 16.05 5.43
C ARG A 34 2.93 16.23 4.99
N SER A 35 2.71 16.88 3.86
CA SER A 35 1.37 17.06 3.28
C SER A 35 0.89 15.76 2.63
N ILE A 36 1.81 15.02 2.02
CA ILE A 36 1.53 13.77 1.32
C ILE A 36 1.05 12.67 2.30
N ASP A 37 1.73 12.56 3.44
CA ASP A 37 1.41 11.54 4.46
C ASP A 37 -0.01 11.70 5.05
N THR A 38 -0.56 12.91 5.10
CA THR A 38 -1.83 13.22 5.79
C THR A 38 -3.07 12.99 4.91
N LEU A 39 -2.91 12.88 3.59
CA LEU A 39 -4.03 12.77 2.65
C LEU A 39 -4.42 11.32 2.32
N CYS A 40 -3.65 10.32 2.77
CA CYS A 40 -3.98 8.91 2.57
C CYS A 40 -5.13 8.50 3.49
N ARG A 41 -6.25 8.04 2.91
CA ARG A 41 -7.47 7.62 3.63
C ARG A 41 -7.54 6.13 3.88
N ALA A 42 -6.99 5.32 2.97
CA ALA A 42 -6.93 3.88 3.14
C ALA A 42 -5.69 3.31 2.45
N VAL A 43 -5.10 2.30 3.09
CA VAL A 43 -3.97 1.54 2.56
C VAL A 43 -4.13 0.08 2.91
N ASN A 44 -3.78 -0.79 1.97
CA ASN A 44 -3.66 -2.21 2.22
C ASN A 44 -2.21 -2.55 2.60
N ILE A 45 -2.03 -3.27 3.71
CA ILE A 45 -0.74 -3.90 4.00
C ILE A 45 -0.56 -5.06 3.00
N PRO A 46 0.60 -5.18 2.34
CA PRO A 46 0.84 -6.22 1.34
C PRO A 46 0.67 -7.63 1.92
N GLY A 47 -0.03 -8.48 1.18
CA GLY A 47 -0.10 -9.91 1.41
C GLY A 47 1.04 -10.67 0.71
N ARG A 48 1.23 -11.94 1.10
CA ARG A 48 2.04 -12.89 0.36
C ARG A 48 1.28 -14.19 0.21
N GLN A 49 1.04 -14.60 -1.03
CA GLN A 49 0.40 -15.88 -1.32
C GLN A 49 1.47 -16.94 -1.58
N ILE A 50 1.42 -18.05 -0.85
CA ILE A 50 2.27 -19.21 -1.12
C ILE A 50 1.56 -20.06 -2.17
N VAL A 51 2.22 -20.28 -3.30
CA VAL A 51 1.67 -21.10 -4.38
C VAL A 51 2.05 -22.56 -4.15
N THR A 52 1.06 -23.43 -4.20
CA THR A 52 1.21 -24.87 -3.95
C THR A 52 0.80 -25.68 -5.17
N ASN A 53 1.54 -26.73 -5.48
CA ASN A 53 1.14 -27.77 -6.41
C ASN A 53 0.59 -28.98 -5.64
N GLU A 54 -0.41 -29.67 -6.18
CA GLU A 54 -0.95 -30.88 -5.59
C GLU A 54 -0.14 -32.09 -6.04
N ARG A 55 0.40 -32.85 -5.08
CA ARG A 55 1.08 -34.12 -5.32
C ARG A 55 0.31 -35.24 -4.65
N THR A 56 -0.15 -36.21 -5.44
CA THR A 56 -0.79 -37.42 -4.94
C THR A 56 0.25 -38.51 -4.67
N ILE A 57 0.28 -39.04 -3.44
CA ILE A 57 1.08 -40.22 -3.09
C ILE A 57 0.10 -41.29 -2.61
N GLY A 58 -0.08 -42.34 -3.40
CA GLY A 58 -1.12 -43.35 -3.15
C GLY A 58 -2.51 -42.73 -3.23
N MET A 59 -3.29 -42.82 -2.15
CA MET A 59 -4.66 -42.30 -2.05
C MET A 59 -4.77 -40.90 -1.41
N MET A 60 -3.67 -40.31 -0.93
CA MET A 60 -3.69 -38.98 -0.30
C MET A 60 -3.10 -37.92 -1.24
N SER A 61 -3.83 -36.81 -1.41
CA SER A 61 -3.30 -35.60 -2.06
C SER A 61 -2.67 -34.68 -1.00
N GLN A 62 -1.43 -34.24 -1.25
CA GLN A 62 -0.70 -33.30 -0.39
C GLN A 62 -0.29 -32.07 -1.20
N LYS A 63 -0.49 -30.88 -0.63
CA LYS A 63 -0.09 -29.60 -1.24
C LYS A 63 1.39 -29.33 -0.96
N MET A 64 2.21 -29.24 -2.01
CA MET A 64 3.63 -28.92 -1.94
C MET A 64 3.87 -27.47 -2.41
N PRO A 65 4.37 -26.58 -1.54
CA PRO A 65 4.68 -25.20 -1.92
C PRO A 65 5.89 -25.13 -2.86
N TYR A 66 5.82 -24.29 -3.90
CA TYR A 66 6.92 -24.11 -4.87
C TYR A 66 7.31 -22.65 -5.12
N GLY A 67 6.49 -21.68 -4.70
CA GLY A 67 6.77 -20.28 -4.93
C GLY A 67 5.93 -19.36 -4.05
N PHE A 68 6.19 -18.06 -4.17
CA PHE A 68 5.38 -17.03 -3.55
C PHE A 68 4.97 -15.99 -4.59
N LEU A 69 3.80 -15.40 -4.40
CA LEU A 69 3.32 -14.23 -5.13
C LEU A 69 3.16 -13.09 -4.14
N SER A 70 3.61 -11.92 -4.55
CA SER A 70 3.40 -10.67 -3.84
C SER A 70 2.20 -9.98 -4.46
N GLU A 71 1.23 -9.56 -3.64
CA GLU A 71 0.05 -8.83 -4.11
C GLU A 71 0.36 -7.33 -4.19
N ASP A 72 -0.23 -6.65 -5.17
CA ASP A 72 -0.10 -5.20 -5.30
C ASP A 72 -0.78 -4.47 -4.12
N VAL A 73 -0.25 -3.31 -3.77
CA VAL A 73 -0.81 -2.48 -2.70
C VAL A 73 -1.73 -1.43 -3.29
N ASN A 74 -2.97 -1.38 -2.80
CA ASN A 74 -3.90 -0.31 -3.13
C ASN A 74 -3.82 0.82 -2.09
N LEU A 75 -3.76 2.06 -2.58
CA LEU A 75 -3.76 3.28 -1.80
C LEU A 75 -4.93 4.16 -2.24
N THR A 76 -5.70 4.65 -1.28
CA THR A 76 -6.79 5.59 -1.53
C THR A 76 -6.45 6.93 -0.90
N PHE A 77 -6.38 7.98 -1.72
CA PHE A 77 -6.11 9.35 -1.30
C PHE A 77 -7.36 10.21 -1.40
N LEU A 78 -7.49 11.16 -0.47
CA LEU A 78 -8.42 12.27 -0.64
C LEU A 78 -7.74 13.34 -1.49
N LEU A 79 -8.46 13.84 -2.49
CA LEU A 79 -7.96 14.90 -3.35
C LEU A 79 -8.29 16.26 -2.74
N ASP A 80 -7.31 17.15 -2.81
CA ASP A 80 -7.42 18.57 -2.52
C ASP A 80 -7.91 19.34 -3.75
N GLN A 81 -8.19 20.64 -3.58
CA GLN A 81 -8.61 21.51 -4.67
C GLN A 81 -7.55 21.62 -5.78
N ASP A 82 -6.27 21.50 -5.42
CA ASP A 82 -5.15 21.61 -6.35
C ASP A 82 -4.80 20.28 -7.05
N TYR A 83 -5.48 19.18 -6.67
CA TYR A 83 -5.20 17.82 -7.14
C TYR A 83 -3.71 17.44 -7.01
N SER A 84 -3.06 17.87 -5.93
CA SER A 84 -1.62 17.70 -5.71
C SER A 84 -1.19 16.23 -5.77
N MET A 85 -1.99 15.33 -5.18
CA MET A 85 -1.74 13.89 -5.19
C MET A 85 -1.89 13.27 -6.57
N ARG A 86 -2.86 13.72 -7.36
CA ARG A 86 -3.02 13.25 -8.73
C ARG A 86 -1.80 13.63 -9.57
N ARG A 87 -1.40 14.90 -9.53
CA ARG A 87 -0.21 15.39 -10.25
C ARG A 87 1.06 14.68 -9.80
N TYR A 88 1.19 14.38 -8.51
CA TYR A 88 2.31 13.59 -7.97
C TYR A 88 2.42 12.21 -8.62
N PHE A 89 1.32 11.46 -8.71
CA PHE A 89 1.33 10.14 -9.35
C PHE A 89 1.47 10.21 -10.88
N GLU A 90 0.91 11.23 -11.52
CA GLU A 90 1.11 11.50 -12.96
C GLU A 90 2.59 11.75 -13.27
N ASN A 91 3.26 12.62 -12.49
CA ASN A 91 4.70 12.86 -12.62
C ASN A 91 5.52 11.59 -12.37
N TRP A 92 5.12 10.76 -11.40
CA TRP A 92 5.80 9.49 -11.15
C TRP A 92 5.64 8.53 -12.34
N GLN A 93 4.44 8.43 -12.93
CA GLN A 93 4.20 7.61 -14.13
C GLN A 93 4.99 8.11 -15.35
N GLU A 94 5.12 9.43 -15.51
CA GLU A 94 5.95 10.04 -16.57
C GLU A 94 7.44 9.68 -16.43
N GLN A 95 7.92 9.45 -15.20
CA GLN A 95 9.28 8.93 -14.98
C GLN A 95 9.42 7.45 -15.34
N ILE A 96 8.33 6.70 -15.47
CA ILE A 96 8.34 5.31 -15.92
C ILE A 96 8.38 5.27 -17.44
N ILE A 97 7.41 5.94 -18.07
CA ILE A 97 7.23 6.00 -19.52
C ILE A 97 7.07 7.45 -19.95
N GLY A 98 7.89 7.89 -20.89
CA GLY A 98 7.68 9.17 -21.55
C GLY A 98 6.47 9.05 -22.49
N PHE A 99 5.37 9.75 -22.20
CA PHE A 99 4.17 9.69 -23.06
C PHE A 99 4.41 10.31 -24.44
N ASP A 100 5.41 11.20 -24.56
CA ASP A 100 5.77 11.85 -25.83
C ASP A 100 6.83 11.06 -26.62
N THR A 101 7.86 10.55 -25.95
CA THR A 101 8.96 9.82 -26.60
C THR A 101 8.69 8.33 -26.73
N TYR A 102 7.70 7.81 -26.00
CA TYR A 102 7.39 6.38 -25.86
C TYR A 102 8.58 5.54 -25.37
N GLU A 103 9.52 6.17 -24.67
CA GLU A 103 10.69 5.50 -24.12
C GLU A 103 10.44 5.07 -22.67
N LEU A 104 10.88 3.86 -22.35
CA LEU A 104 10.82 3.30 -21.00
C LEU A 104 12.14 3.58 -20.28
N LYS A 105 12.06 4.15 -19.07
CA LYS A 105 13.26 4.34 -18.23
C LYS A 105 13.67 3.07 -17.51
N TYR A 106 14.89 3.04 -16.99
CA TYR A 106 15.36 1.92 -16.19
C TYR A 106 14.60 1.83 -14.87
N LYS A 107 14.31 0.60 -14.41
CA LYS A 107 13.63 0.34 -13.14
C LYS A 107 14.32 0.96 -11.94
N SER A 108 15.64 1.10 -11.96
CA SER A 108 16.40 1.77 -10.91
C SER A 108 16.10 3.27 -10.78
N GLU A 109 15.62 3.91 -11.84
CA GLU A 109 15.38 5.35 -11.86
C GLU A 109 13.99 5.71 -11.32
N TYR A 110 12.96 4.99 -11.76
CA TYR A 110 11.58 5.26 -11.35
C TYR A 110 11.13 4.49 -10.11
N ALA A 111 11.71 3.32 -9.81
CA ALA A 111 11.22 2.50 -8.70
C ALA A 111 11.81 3.00 -7.38
N LYS A 112 10.93 3.39 -6.45
CA LYS A 112 11.30 3.99 -5.17
C LYS A 112 10.81 3.16 -4.00
N THR A 113 11.33 3.46 -2.82
CA THR A 113 10.91 2.79 -1.60
C THR A 113 9.70 3.50 -1.00
N VAL A 114 8.68 2.73 -0.62
CA VAL A 114 7.50 3.24 0.09
C VAL A 114 7.39 2.54 1.43
N VAL A 115 7.05 3.28 2.49
CA VAL A 115 6.93 2.72 3.85
C VAL A 115 5.51 2.92 4.35
N ILE A 116 4.91 1.84 4.85
CA ILE A 116 3.56 1.82 5.42
C ILE A 116 3.71 1.45 6.90
N GLN A 117 3.15 2.27 7.79
CA GLN A 117 3.28 2.12 9.23
C GLN A 117 1.89 2.10 9.88
N GLN A 118 1.64 1.13 10.75
CA GLN A 118 0.52 1.16 11.67
C GLN A 118 0.95 1.80 12.99
N LEU A 119 0.15 2.75 13.48
CA LEU A 119 0.46 3.55 14.66
C LEU A 119 -0.35 3.08 15.87
N ASP A 120 0.26 3.15 17.04
CA ASP A 120 -0.38 2.81 18.31
C ASP A 120 -1.35 3.90 18.81
N HIS A 121 -2.24 3.51 19.73
CA HIS A 121 -3.20 4.40 20.35
C HIS A 121 -2.57 5.42 21.31
N GLY A 122 -1.48 5.05 22.01
CA GLY A 122 -0.88 5.86 23.07
C GLY A 122 0.09 6.92 22.56
N ASP A 123 1.23 6.48 22.02
CA ASP A 123 2.40 7.34 21.77
C ASP A 123 2.65 7.62 20.27
N ASN A 124 1.68 7.32 19.39
CA ASN A 124 1.89 7.25 17.94
C ASN A 124 3.13 6.41 17.57
N SER A 125 3.51 5.47 18.42
CA SER A 125 4.63 4.58 18.17
C SER A 125 4.27 3.63 17.05
N VAL A 126 5.28 3.25 16.25
CA VAL A 126 5.08 2.33 15.15
C VAL A 126 4.93 0.93 15.71
N VAL A 127 3.73 0.35 15.59
CA VAL A 127 3.42 -1.02 16.02
C VAL A 127 3.91 -2.01 14.99
N TYR A 128 3.66 -1.72 13.72
CA TYR A 128 4.02 -2.56 12.59
C TYR A 128 4.42 -1.69 11.41
N ALA A 129 5.50 -2.06 10.72
CA ALA A 129 5.95 -1.32 9.54
C ALA A 129 6.36 -2.26 8.41
N CYS A 130 5.82 -1.99 7.22
CA CYS A 130 6.19 -2.61 5.97
C CYS A 130 6.93 -1.62 5.09
N LYS A 131 8.04 -2.06 4.51
CA LYS A 131 8.78 -1.32 3.49
C LYS A 131 8.69 -2.06 2.17
N LEU A 132 8.09 -1.40 1.19
CA LEU A 132 7.97 -1.85 -0.18
C LEU A 132 9.26 -1.46 -0.92
N LEU A 133 9.98 -2.44 -1.44
CA LEU A 133 11.22 -2.25 -2.17
C LEU A 133 10.94 -2.12 -3.66
N LYS A 134 11.50 -1.06 -4.27
CA LYS A 134 11.35 -0.78 -5.71
C LYS A 134 9.87 -0.77 -6.13
N ALA A 135 9.06 -0.01 -5.40
CA ALA A 135 7.66 0.24 -5.70
C ALA A 135 7.51 1.27 -6.82
N PHE A 136 6.46 1.14 -7.61
CA PHE A 136 6.06 2.08 -8.66
C PHE A 136 4.56 1.98 -8.94
N PRO A 137 3.90 3.07 -9.35
CA PRO A 137 2.47 3.06 -9.68
C PRO A 137 2.21 2.34 -11.00
N THR A 138 1.33 1.35 -10.96
CA THR A 138 0.89 0.61 -12.16
C THR A 138 -0.43 1.11 -12.69
N THR A 139 -1.39 1.37 -11.81
CA THR A 139 -2.71 1.88 -12.21
C THR A 139 -3.14 3.06 -11.36
N MET A 140 -3.67 4.07 -12.02
CA MET A 140 -4.40 5.17 -11.41
C MET A 140 -5.85 5.06 -11.88
N GLN A 141 -6.78 4.89 -10.94
CA GLN A 141 -8.19 4.76 -11.27
C GLN A 141 -8.76 6.09 -11.77
N ALA A 142 -9.72 6.01 -12.70
CA ALA A 142 -10.44 7.20 -13.17
C ALA A 142 -11.24 7.82 -12.02
N ILE A 143 -11.23 9.15 -11.96
CA ILE A 143 -12.02 9.92 -10.99
C ILE A 143 -13.36 10.23 -11.65
N GLU A 144 -14.44 9.74 -11.04
CA GLU A 144 -15.79 10.04 -11.49
C GLU A 144 -16.21 11.44 -11.00
N LEU A 145 -16.48 12.33 -11.95
CA LEU A 145 -17.00 13.67 -11.69
C LEU A 145 -18.42 13.72 -12.26
N GLY A 146 -19.41 13.95 -11.40
CA GLY A 146 -20.81 14.02 -11.78
C GLY A 146 -21.57 15.01 -10.91
N ASP A 147 -22.48 15.77 -11.50
CA ASP A 147 -23.28 16.79 -10.83
C ASP A 147 -24.22 16.23 -9.73
N GLU A 148 -24.42 14.91 -9.71
CA GLU A 148 -25.18 14.17 -8.70
C GLU A 148 -24.37 13.90 -7.42
N ASN A 149 -23.03 13.95 -7.49
CA ASN A 149 -22.11 13.56 -6.40
C ASN A 149 -21.73 14.73 -5.47
N GLN A 150 -22.63 15.69 -5.24
CA GLN A 150 -22.35 16.95 -4.52
C GLN A 150 -21.87 16.77 -3.07
N ASN A 151 -22.19 15.63 -2.44
CA ASN A 151 -21.86 15.35 -1.05
C ASN A 151 -20.71 14.34 -0.88
N GLN A 152 -20.11 13.85 -1.98
CA GLN A 152 -19.02 12.88 -1.92
C GLN A 152 -17.67 13.57 -2.08
N LEU A 153 -16.75 13.28 -1.15
CA LEU A 153 -15.37 13.72 -1.28
C LEU A 153 -14.70 12.98 -2.44
N VAL A 154 -14.00 13.74 -3.28
CA VAL A 154 -13.24 13.18 -4.41
C VAL A 154 -12.08 12.35 -3.88
N GLN A 155 -12.01 11.10 -4.33
CA GLN A 155 -10.99 10.13 -3.94
C GLN A 155 -10.22 9.65 -5.17
N LEU A 156 -8.94 9.37 -4.98
CA LEU A 156 -8.07 8.78 -5.97
C LEU A 156 -7.55 7.43 -5.45
N SER A 157 -7.84 6.36 -6.19
CA SER A 157 -7.30 5.02 -5.91
C SER A 157 -6.13 4.73 -6.83
N VAL A 158 -4.98 4.39 -6.25
CA VAL A 158 -3.74 4.08 -6.96
C VAL A 158 -3.22 2.73 -6.51
N GLN A 159 -2.84 1.89 -7.47
CA GLN A 159 -2.19 0.61 -7.19
C GLN A 159 -0.68 0.74 -7.40
N LEU A 160 0.07 0.31 -6.39
CA LEU A 160 1.52 0.22 -6.42
C LEU A 160 1.94 -1.25 -6.52
N SER A 161 2.73 -1.54 -7.54
CA SER A 161 3.46 -2.80 -7.63
C SER A 161 4.86 -2.61 -7.09
N TYR A 162 5.42 -3.66 -6.50
CA TYR A 162 6.75 -3.65 -5.89
C TYR A 162 7.45 -4.98 -6.14
N THR A 163 8.77 -5.02 -5.90
CA THR A 163 9.55 -6.24 -6.17
C THR A 163 9.55 -7.19 -4.98
N ASP A 164 9.80 -6.64 -3.79
CA ASP A 164 9.73 -7.39 -2.54
C ASP A 164 9.32 -6.43 -1.42
N TRP A 165 8.88 -6.98 -0.30
CA TRP A 165 8.55 -6.19 0.88
C TRP A 165 9.24 -6.77 2.11
N GLU A 166 9.76 -5.88 2.95
CA GLU A 166 10.42 -6.25 4.20
C GLU A 166 9.66 -5.67 5.40
N ARG A 167 9.56 -6.46 6.46
CA ARG A 167 9.06 -5.99 7.74
C ARG A 167 10.20 -5.28 8.47
N ILE A 168 9.99 -4.02 8.83
CA ILE A 168 10.98 -3.24 9.59
C ILE A 168 10.75 -3.41 11.10
N ARG A 169 9.50 -3.55 11.54
CA ARG A 169 9.12 -3.56 12.96
C ARG A 169 7.94 -4.47 13.22
#